data_AF-A0A9Q0RB72-F1
#
_entry.id   AF-A0A9Q0RB72-F1
#
_cell.length_a   1.000
_cell.length_b   1.000
_cell.length_c   1.000
_cell.angle_alpha   90.00
_cell.angle_beta   90.00
_cell.angle_gamma   90.00
#
_symmetry.space_group_name_H-M   'P 1'
#
loop_
_entity.id
_entity.type
_entity.pdbx_description
1 polymer ?
#
loop_
_entity_poly.entity_id
_entity_poly.type
_entity_poly.pdbx_seq_one_letter_code
_entity_poly.pdbx_strand_id
1 'polypeptide(L)'
;MDNNNNNNQIENANQNENENEMKNLEKKVTKNLIKNYSNLLNGNSFKDFSIFVENKSNTFEIKVHKSILSSRSSFFNKFLRGQNDIDKISLNQFNKKEMESILSYIYYGNISFENQENLIQLLEISIYFKLNLLKEIIQKKILNSINYSNFFQFLFQNRNLNSNEIEIKCFELINQNFSQIQNNENLFNLTKEEIIKFIQFKQEKKEIFQFNFFQFLNNWIEKRVKSLKLRKYEHKMNEKKRLFHSFFSLFDKDSISKQDFDKLKQFDIFLPKSFLSQIQQPLLEFTEQENLNLRREIEEKWKKEVEDKNKENQDMKPIFDKYRDQYQKDLEYEKKMKELGKAFANSEIIKDIKYVKKLQEWINDNDFFSKMKKGFSAKRDGFNCKKWHKAVDDKGKTLIIIKTKQNFIFGGFTQVGFTNDKSKWNDSFSDSDSNSDLDSDSKLVYPNYGEGYIPDSNAFIFSLRNDKGDRKPDKFTIKQGKEKYAIYYDLNYGPIFGCDIHLKSDLQPGWSNFGQSYNLPNGITYNTNESQSYLAGSNSSWVVDELETYFI
;
A
#
# COMPACT_ATOMS: atom_id res chain seq x y z
N MET A 1 29.19 43.80 -55.30
CA MET A 1 28.41 43.51 -54.07
C MET A 1 29.32 43.12 -52.89
N ASP A 2 30.64 43.10 -53.06
CA ASP A 2 31.57 42.56 -52.05
C ASP A 2 32.06 43.58 -50.99
N ASN A 3 31.89 44.89 -51.19
CA ASN A 3 32.30 45.90 -50.21
C ASN A 3 31.33 46.06 -49.01
N ASN A 4 30.07 45.62 -49.15
CA ASN A 4 29.09 45.74 -48.06
C ASN A 4 29.18 44.61 -47.01
N ASN A 5 29.71 43.44 -47.38
CA ASN A 5 29.87 42.32 -46.43
C ASN A 5 31.10 42.49 -45.52
N ASN A 6 32.18 43.10 -46.00
CA ASN A 6 33.37 43.37 -45.18
C ASN A 6 33.14 44.51 -44.17
N ASN A 7 32.41 45.55 -44.55
CA ASN A 7 32.07 46.65 -43.63
C ASN A 7 31.20 46.18 -42.46
N ASN A 8 30.21 45.30 -42.72
CA ASN A 8 29.37 44.72 -41.66
C ASN A 8 30.15 43.81 -40.70
N GLN A 9 31.21 43.12 -41.14
CA GLN A 9 32.06 42.32 -40.25
C GLN A 9 33.00 43.18 -39.39
N ILE A 10 33.54 44.27 -39.95
CA ILE A 10 34.40 45.21 -39.24
C ILE A 10 33.61 46.03 -38.21
N GLU A 11 32.39 46.47 -38.54
CA GLU A 11 31.52 47.17 -37.59
C GLU A 11 31.11 46.29 -36.40
N ASN A 12 30.80 45.01 -36.63
CA ASN A 12 30.51 44.06 -35.57
C ASN A 12 31.73 43.74 -34.70
N ALA A 13 32.95 43.70 -35.27
CA ALA A 13 34.18 43.51 -34.51
C ALA A 13 34.49 44.73 -33.62
N ASN A 14 34.36 45.94 -34.17
CA ASN A 14 34.57 47.20 -33.43
C ASN A 14 33.53 47.42 -32.33
N GLN A 15 32.28 47.02 -32.54
CA GLN A 15 31.26 47.06 -31.49
C GLN A 15 31.60 46.11 -30.33
N ASN A 16 32.06 44.89 -30.63
CA ASN A 16 32.50 43.93 -29.62
C ASN A 16 33.74 44.40 -28.83
N GLU A 17 34.68 45.09 -29.48
CA GLU A 17 35.85 45.68 -28.80
C GLU A 17 35.46 46.84 -27.87
N ASN A 18 34.61 47.77 -28.33
CA ASN A 18 34.11 48.88 -27.52
C ASN A 18 33.29 48.39 -26.32
N GLU A 19 32.46 47.36 -26.50
CA GLU A 19 31.75 46.72 -25.39
C GLU A 19 32.71 46.10 -24.36
N ASN A 20 33.82 45.51 -24.81
CA ASN A 20 34.83 44.94 -23.92
C ASN A 20 35.60 46.01 -23.15
N GLU A 21 35.93 47.14 -23.78
CA GLU A 21 36.54 48.30 -23.09
C GLU A 21 35.59 48.90 -22.04
N MET A 22 34.32 49.09 -22.37
CA MET A 22 33.31 49.57 -21.43
C MET A 22 33.15 48.62 -20.23
N LYS A 23 33.07 47.30 -20.47
CA LYS A 23 33.05 46.29 -19.39
C LYS A 23 34.31 46.35 -18.51
N ASN A 24 35.46 46.73 -19.06
CA ASN A 24 36.71 46.88 -18.31
C ASN A 24 36.72 48.15 -17.44
N LEU A 25 36.21 49.27 -17.95
CA LEU A 25 36.04 50.50 -17.18
C LEU A 25 35.06 50.31 -16.03
N GLU A 26 33.91 49.67 -16.27
CA GLU A 26 32.93 49.33 -15.24
C GLU A 26 33.56 48.48 -14.12
N LYS A 27 34.30 47.43 -14.48
CA LYS A 27 35.06 46.62 -13.50
C LYS A 27 36.03 47.47 -12.67
N LYS A 28 36.70 48.46 -13.28
CA LYS A 28 37.62 49.36 -12.57
C LYS A 28 36.88 50.27 -11.59
N VAL A 29 35.73 50.82 -12.00
CA VAL A 29 34.85 51.62 -11.12
C VAL A 29 34.39 50.78 -9.92
N THR A 30 33.90 49.56 -10.14
CA THR A 30 33.48 48.66 -9.06
C THR A 30 34.63 48.34 -8.11
N LYS A 31 35.84 48.04 -8.63
CA LYS A 31 37.03 47.80 -7.79
C LYS A 31 37.39 49.01 -6.93
N ASN A 32 37.31 50.22 -7.48
CA ASN A 32 37.56 51.45 -6.73
C ASN A 32 36.51 51.67 -5.64
N LEU A 33 35.22 51.43 -5.93
CA LEU A 33 34.16 51.50 -4.92
C LEU A 33 34.40 50.53 -3.76
N ILE A 34 34.71 49.26 -4.06
CA ILE A 34 35.06 48.24 -3.05
C ILE A 34 36.21 48.73 -2.16
N LYS A 35 37.27 49.28 -2.76
CA LYS A 35 38.42 49.84 -2.03
C LYS A 35 38.00 51.02 -1.14
N ASN A 36 37.19 51.94 -1.65
CA ASN A 36 36.74 53.12 -0.91
C ASN A 36 35.90 52.72 0.32
N TYR A 37 34.96 51.77 0.17
CA TYR A 37 34.18 51.27 1.30
C TYR A 37 35.02 50.44 2.28
N SER A 38 36.03 49.71 1.82
CA SER A 38 36.99 49.04 2.70
C SER A 38 37.76 50.06 3.56
N ASN A 39 38.20 51.17 2.96
CA ASN A 39 38.85 52.25 3.70
C ASN A 39 37.92 52.91 4.73
N LEU A 40 36.62 53.05 4.44
CA LEU A 40 35.65 53.57 5.41
C LEU A 40 35.46 52.63 6.62
N LEU A 41 35.44 51.31 6.40
CA LEU A 41 35.36 50.35 7.51
C LEU A 41 36.60 50.42 8.40
N ASN A 42 37.80 50.48 7.80
CA ASN A 42 39.07 50.43 8.51
C ASN A 42 39.52 51.79 9.08
N GLY A 43 39.03 52.90 8.53
CA GLY A 43 39.32 54.25 8.98
C GLY A 43 38.49 54.69 10.19
N ASN A 44 38.67 55.94 10.63
CA ASN A 44 37.94 56.51 11.78
C ASN A 44 36.94 57.62 11.40
N SER A 45 36.86 57.98 10.12
CA SER A 45 36.04 59.09 9.66
C SER A 45 34.54 58.75 9.67
N PHE A 46 33.70 59.69 10.11
CA PHE A 46 32.23 59.69 9.96
C PHE A 46 31.45 58.51 10.57
N LYS A 47 32.07 57.72 11.46
CA LYS A 47 31.40 56.62 12.17
C LYS A 47 30.47 57.18 13.26
N ASP A 48 29.19 56.83 13.17
CA ASP A 48 28.09 57.37 13.97
C ASP A 48 27.34 56.29 14.78
N PHE A 49 27.88 55.06 14.82
CA PHE A 49 27.30 53.93 15.54
C PHE A 49 28.35 52.96 16.08
N SER A 50 28.10 52.35 17.24
CA SER A 50 28.99 51.40 17.89
C SER A 50 28.33 50.03 18.10
N ILE A 51 28.96 48.97 17.61
CA ILE A 51 28.56 47.57 17.88
C ILE A 51 29.47 47.01 18.96
N PHE A 52 28.90 46.55 20.08
CA PHE A 52 29.60 45.86 21.14
C PHE A 52 29.42 44.34 20.99
N VAL A 53 30.53 43.59 21.04
CA VAL A 53 30.56 42.12 20.93
C VAL A 53 31.37 41.52 22.07
N GLU A 54 31.08 40.28 22.45
CA GLU A 54 31.79 39.60 23.54
C GLU A 54 32.63 38.43 23.01
N ASN A 55 33.83 38.26 23.57
CA ASN A 55 34.62 37.05 23.37
C ASN A 55 35.13 36.58 24.73
N LYS A 56 34.48 35.53 25.25
CA LYS A 56 34.69 35.00 26.61
C LYS A 56 34.41 36.06 27.69
N SER A 57 35.44 36.78 28.14
CA SER A 57 35.40 37.75 29.24
C SER A 57 35.66 39.19 28.77
N ASN A 58 35.91 39.40 27.47
CA ASN A 58 36.27 40.70 26.91
C ASN A 58 35.14 41.23 26.02
N THR A 59 34.76 42.49 26.22
CA THR A 59 33.87 43.24 25.33
C THR A 59 34.68 44.08 24.34
N PHE A 60 34.36 44.01 23.06
CA PHE A 60 35.01 44.79 22.01
C PHE A 60 34.01 45.76 21.38
N GLU A 61 34.42 47.02 21.20
CA GLU A 61 33.66 48.03 20.47
C GLU A 61 34.12 48.09 19.01
N ILE A 62 33.16 48.06 18.08
CA ILE A 62 33.40 48.24 16.64
C ILE A 62 32.58 49.44 16.16
N LYS A 63 33.27 50.54 15.84
CA LYS A 63 32.64 51.75 15.30
C LYS A 63 32.35 51.63 13.80
N VAL A 64 31.15 51.99 13.38
CA VAL A 64 30.58 51.77 12.05
C VAL A 64 29.61 52.89 11.64
N HIS A 65 29.07 52.83 10.42
CA HIS A 65 28.18 53.83 9.84
C HIS A 65 26.73 53.32 9.77
N LYS A 66 25.78 54.03 10.38
CA LYS A 66 24.33 53.71 10.36
C LYS A 66 23.80 53.57 8.94
N SER A 67 24.18 54.48 8.05
CA SER A 67 23.72 54.54 6.66
C SER A 67 24.11 53.29 5.85
N ILE A 68 25.34 52.81 6.01
CA ILE A 68 25.85 51.60 5.33
C ILE A 68 25.17 50.36 5.90
N LEU A 69 25.08 50.23 7.23
CA LEU A 69 24.37 49.10 7.86
C LEU A 69 22.90 49.03 7.41
N SER A 70 22.20 50.17 7.46
CA SER A 70 20.77 50.25 7.17
C SER A 70 20.42 50.03 5.70
N SER A 71 21.33 50.35 4.78
CA SER A 71 21.13 50.12 3.34
C SER A 71 21.39 48.67 2.93
N ARG A 72 22.23 47.95 3.69
CA ARG A 72 22.73 46.62 3.31
C ARG A 72 22.15 45.49 4.15
N SER A 73 21.54 45.80 5.29
CA SER A 73 20.91 44.83 6.20
C SER A 73 19.52 45.31 6.61
N SER A 74 18.51 44.50 6.30
CA SER A 74 17.13 44.78 6.75
C SER A 74 16.97 44.65 8.27
N PHE A 75 17.87 43.95 8.96
CA PHE A 75 17.92 43.93 10.43
C PHE A 75 18.27 45.32 10.96
N PHE A 76 19.40 45.87 10.53
CA PHE A 76 19.85 47.19 10.99
C PHE A 76 18.93 48.30 10.52
N ASN A 77 18.37 48.20 9.30
CA ASN A 77 17.36 49.13 8.82
C ASN A 77 16.16 49.20 9.79
N LYS A 78 15.59 48.04 10.15
CA LYS A 78 14.45 47.97 11.07
C LYS A 78 14.82 48.42 12.47
N PHE A 79 16.01 48.07 12.95
CA PHE A 79 16.50 48.46 14.27
C PHE A 79 16.67 49.98 14.38
N LEU A 80 17.27 50.63 13.39
CA LEU A 80 17.58 52.06 13.41
C LEU A 80 16.40 52.94 12.96
N ARG A 81 15.36 52.37 12.35
CA ARG A 81 14.24 53.12 11.78
C ARG A 81 13.46 53.87 12.88
N GLY A 82 13.48 55.20 12.80
CA GLY A 82 12.78 56.07 13.75
C GLY A 82 13.48 56.22 15.11
N GLN A 83 14.72 55.73 15.23
CA GLN A 83 15.50 55.72 16.48
C GLN A 83 16.77 56.55 16.30
N ASN A 84 16.62 57.86 16.13
CA ASN A 84 17.74 58.78 15.83
C ASN A 84 18.78 58.82 16.96
N ASP A 85 18.33 58.69 18.21
CA ASP A 85 19.18 58.84 19.41
C ASP A 85 19.99 57.59 19.75
N ILE A 86 19.78 56.46 19.06
CA ILE A 86 20.53 55.23 19.35
C ILE A 86 21.88 55.28 18.65
N ASP A 87 22.94 55.32 19.44
CA ASP A 87 24.33 55.34 18.99
C ASP A 87 25.04 54.00 19.15
N LYS A 88 24.42 53.00 19.78
CA LYS A 88 25.04 51.69 20.03
C LYS A 88 24.08 50.50 20.07
N ILE A 89 24.64 49.31 19.87
CA ILE A 89 23.99 48.00 20.06
C ILE A 89 24.96 46.98 20.66
N SER A 90 24.47 46.12 21.55
CA SER A 90 25.23 44.98 22.08
C SER A 90 24.74 43.67 21.44
N LEU A 91 25.67 42.90 20.89
CA LEU A 91 25.45 41.65 20.17
C LEU A 91 26.36 40.55 20.72
N ASN A 92 26.14 40.20 21.99
CA ASN A 92 27.01 39.35 22.79
C ASN A 92 27.10 37.89 22.30
N GLN A 93 26.16 37.46 21.44
CA GLN A 93 26.16 36.14 20.83
C GLN A 93 27.21 35.95 19.72
N PHE A 94 27.85 37.01 19.26
CA PHE A 94 28.87 36.96 18.22
C PHE A 94 30.23 37.41 18.75
N ASN A 95 31.29 36.81 18.25
CA ASN A 95 32.65 37.29 18.55
C ASN A 95 33.13 38.35 17.57
N LYS A 96 34.27 38.97 17.88
CA LYS A 96 34.89 40.02 17.06
C LYS A 96 35.18 39.58 15.62
N LYS A 97 35.77 38.39 15.43
CA LYS A 97 36.16 37.91 14.09
C LYS A 97 34.95 37.68 13.19
N GLU A 98 33.87 37.13 13.74
CA GLU A 98 32.59 36.95 13.05
C GLU A 98 32.00 38.27 12.60
N MET A 99 31.93 39.25 13.51
CA MET A 99 31.37 40.56 13.18
C MET A 99 32.23 41.33 12.18
N GLU A 100 33.56 41.26 12.26
CA GLU A 100 34.45 41.87 11.27
C GLU A 100 34.26 41.26 9.87
N SER A 101 34.03 39.95 9.79
CA SER A 101 33.77 39.25 8.53
C SER A 101 32.44 39.71 7.90
N ILE A 102 31.39 39.86 8.71
CA ILE A 102 30.08 40.32 8.25
C ILE A 102 30.10 41.79 7.86
N LEU A 103 30.81 42.63 8.62
CA LEU A 103 30.98 44.04 8.29
C LEU A 103 31.76 44.21 6.99
N SER A 104 32.78 43.38 6.76
CA SER A 104 33.50 43.36 5.48
C SER A 104 32.57 43.08 4.30
N TYR A 105 31.65 42.13 4.46
CA TYR A 105 30.62 41.88 3.45
C TYR A 105 29.63 43.05 3.29
N ILE A 106 29.16 43.62 4.40
CA ILE A 106 28.21 44.74 4.37
C ILE A 106 28.80 45.93 3.62
N TYR A 107 30.06 46.28 3.90
CA TYR A 107 30.70 47.46 3.32
C TYR A 107 31.13 47.24 1.86
N TYR A 108 31.78 46.12 1.56
CA TYR A 108 32.45 45.96 0.27
C TYR A 108 32.30 44.57 -0.35
N GLY A 109 31.37 43.75 0.17
CA GLY A 109 30.91 42.51 -0.47
C GLY A 109 31.87 41.33 -0.37
N ASN A 110 32.97 41.43 0.39
CA ASN A 110 33.94 40.35 0.53
C ASN A 110 33.77 39.59 1.85
N ILE A 111 34.02 38.28 1.82
CA ILE A 111 34.14 37.42 3.00
C ILE A 111 35.36 36.54 2.85
N SER A 112 36.19 36.47 3.89
CA SER A 112 37.30 35.54 3.99
C SER A 112 36.78 34.17 4.46
N PHE A 113 36.87 33.17 3.59
CA PHE A 113 36.49 31.78 3.89
C PHE A 113 37.71 31.02 4.39
N GLU A 114 38.21 31.36 5.58
CA GLU A 114 39.48 30.78 6.03
C GLU A 114 39.35 29.29 6.43
N ASN A 115 38.16 28.79 6.82
CA ASN A 115 37.92 27.38 7.15
C ASN A 115 36.53 26.91 6.70
N GLN A 116 36.44 25.72 6.07
CA GLN A 116 35.16 25.11 5.64
C GLN A 116 34.23 24.75 6.82
N GLU A 117 34.77 24.58 8.02
CA GLU A 117 34.01 24.26 9.22
C GLU A 117 33.06 25.39 9.68
N ASN A 118 33.30 26.64 9.26
CA ASN A 118 32.52 27.80 9.71
C ASN A 118 31.35 28.19 8.78
N LEU A 119 31.09 27.46 7.70
CA LEU A 119 30.06 27.86 6.72
C LEU A 119 28.66 27.93 7.33
N ILE A 120 28.34 27.04 8.25
CA ILE A 120 27.03 27.00 8.89
C ILE A 120 26.85 28.16 9.86
N GLN A 121 27.85 28.43 10.69
CA GLN A 121 27.83 29.58 11.58
C GLN A 121 27.71 30.88 10.78
N LEU A 122 28.43 30.99 9.67
CA LEU A 122 28.32 32.14 8.77
C LEU A 122 26.92 32.26 8.14
N LEU A 123 26.28 31.12 7.81
CA LEU A 123 24.91 31.10 7.33
C LEU A 123 23.93 31.59 8.41
N GLU A 124 24.05 31.12 9.65
CA GLU A 124 23.25 31.59 10.80
C GLU A 124 23.37 33.11 10.98
N ILE A 125 24.60 33.63 10.91
CA ILE A 125 24.85 35.06 11.04
C ILE A 125 24.24 35.84 9.85
N SER A 126 24.35 35.31 8.62
CA SER A 126 23.75 35.94 7.42
C SER A 126 22.22 36.01 7.52
N ILE A 127 21.57 35.00 8.11
CA ILE A 127 20.13 34.97 8.35
C ILE A 127 19.76 35.98 9.43
N TYR A 128 20.49 36.01 10.55
CA TYR A 128 20.27 36.95 11.65
C TYR A 128 20.27 38.42 11.16
N PHE A 129 21.29 38.80 10.39
CA PHE A 129 21.41 40.14 9.83
C PHE A 129 20.60 40.35 8.53
N LYS A 130 19.83 39.35 8.08
CA LYS A 130 18.99 39.41 6.88
C LYS A 130 19.76 39.81 5.61
N LEU A 131 20.91 39.17 5.40
CA LEU A 131 21.82 39.39 4.27
C LEU A 131 21.52 38.37 3.15
N ASN A 132 20.46 38.59 2.38
CA ASN A 132 19.92 37.61 1.43
C ASN A 132 20.93 37.07 0.40
N LEU A 133 21.67 37.95 -0.29
CA LEU A 133 22.67 37.52 -1.27
C LEU A 133 23.81 36.72 -0.64
N LEU A 134 24.22 37.08 0.59
CA LEU A 134 25.25 36.34 1.30
C LEU A 134 24.75 34.95 1.68
N LYS A 135 23.52 34.87 2.19
CA LYS A 135 22.84 33.62 2.50
C LYS A 135 22.85 32.70 1.28
N GLU A 136 22.47 33.19 0.10
CA GLU A 136 22.48 32.41 -1.15
C GLU A 136 23.89 31.93 -1.54
N ILE A 137 24.90 32.80 -1.45
CA ILE A 137 26.30 32.45 -1.75
C ILE A 137 26.79 31.32 -0.81
N ILE A 138 26.51 31.45 0.48
CA ILE A 138 26.93 30.46 1.48
C ILE A 138 26.17 29.15 1.28
N GLN A 139 24.86 29.19 1.05
CA GLN A 139 24.06 28.00 0.77
C GLN A 139 24.59 27.25 -0.45
N LYS A 140 24.89 27.93 -1.56
CA LYS A 140 25.51 27.31 -2.74
C LYS A 140 26.86 26.67 -2.42
N LYS A 141 27.70 27.33 -1.62
CA LYS A 141 28.98 26.74 -1.16
C LYS A 141 28.79 25.51 -0.30
N ILE A 142 27.85 25.55 0.65
CA ILE A 142 27.52 24.40 1.50
C ILE A 142 27.05 23.24 0.61
N LEU A 143 26.09 23.47 -0.28
CA LEU A 143 25.56 22.45 -1.19
C LEU A 143 26.65 21.79 -2.04
N ASN A 144 27.61 22.56 -2.54
CA ASN A 144 28.73 22.05 -3.32
C ASN A 144 29.76 21.28 -2.47
N SER A 145 29.77 21.48 -1.15
CA SER A 145 30.69 20.81 -0.23
C SER A 145 30.15 19.50 0.36
N ILE A 146 28.83 19.29 0.30
CA ILE A 146 28.18 18.09 0.81
C ILE A 146 28.56 16.87 -0.03
N ASN A 147 29.08 15.85 0.63
CA ASN A 147 29.55 14.60 0.05
C ASN A 147 29.31 13.41 1.00
N TYR A 148 29.69 12.21 0.58
CA TYR A 148 29.47 10.98 1.34
C TYR A 148 30.07 10.98 2.75
N SER A 149 31.20 11.66 2.99
CA SER A 149 31.84 11.66 4.30
C SER A 149 31.25 12.66 5.30
N ASN A 150 30.54 13.70 4.84
CA ASN A 150 30.10 14.81 5.69
C ASN A 150 28.59 15.08 5.69
N PHE A 151 27.78 14.36 4.88
CA PHE A 151 26.34 14.67 4.76
C PHE A 151 25.56 14.52 6.08
N PHE A 152 25.92 13.58 6.97
CA PHE A 152 25.25 13.46 8.28
C PHE A 152 25.52 14.67 9.16
N GLN A 153 26.75 15.16 9.17
CA GLN A 153 27.13 16.37 9.89
C GLN A 153 26.30 17.57 9.38
N PHE A 154 26.23 17.77 8.07
CA PHE A 154 25.41 18.83 7.48
C PHE A 154 23.92 18.66 7.74
N LEU A 155 23.39 17.43 7.69
CA LEU A 155 21.99 17.15 7.98
C LEU A 155 21.63 17.53 9.42
N PHE A 156 22.46 17.16 10.40
CA PHE A 156 22.20 17.51 11.80
C PHE A 156 22.36 19.00 12.07
N GLN A 157 23.34 19.64 11.44
CA GLN A 157 23.52 21.09 11.56
C GLN A 157 22.39 21.87 10.87
N ASN A 158 21.73 21.28 9.85
CA ASN A 158 20.58 21.90 9.18
C ASN A 158 19.35 22.05 10.08
N ARG A 159 19.29 21.39 11.24
CA ARG A 159 18.22 21.58 12.24
C ARG A 159 18.11 23.03 12.72
N ASN A 160 19.23 23.76 12.77
CA ASN A 160 19.26 25.18 13.14
C ASN A 160 18.94 26.09 11.93
N LEU A 161 19.36 25.66 10.74
CA LEU A 161 19.30 26.45 9.53
C LEU A 161 17.94 26.40 8.84
N ASN A 162 17.23 25.28 8.98
CA ASN A 162 15.95 24.99 8.33
C ASN A 162 16.00 25.20 6.79
N SER A 163 17.09 24.78 6.14
CA SER A 163 17.24 24.88 4.68
C SER A 163 16.74 23.61 3.99
N ASN A 164 15.70 23.73 3.17
CA ASN A 164 15.14 22.62 2.40
C ASN A 164 16.16 22.07 1.37
N GLU A 165 16.97 22.93 0.76
CA GLU A 165 17.94 22.53 -0.27
C GLU A 165 19.03 21.61 0.30
N ILE A 166 19.56 21.95 1.49
CA ILE A 166 20.55 21.14 2.20
C ILE A 166 19.92 19.80 2.61
N GLU A 167 18.69 19.84 3.14
CA GLU A 167 17.95 18.65 3.55
C GLU A 167 17.74 17.69 2.38
N ILE A 168 17.26 18.19 1.24
CA ILE A 168 17.09 17.42 -0.01
C ILE A 168 18.42 16.81 -0.44
N LYS A 169 19.51 17.60 -0.44
CA LYS A 169 20.82 17.09 -0.88
C LYS A 169 21.35 15.97 0.03
N CYS A 170 21.17 16.11 1.34
CA CYS A 170 21.52 15.06 2.28
C CYS A 170 20.63 13.82 2.11
N PHE A 171 19.33 13.98 1.88
CA PHE A 171 18.41 12.86 1.61
C PHE A 171 18.71 12.13 0.30
N GLU A 172 19.15 12.84 -0.75
CA GLU A 172 19.65 12.22 -1.98
C GLU A 172 20.82 11.29 -1.70
N LEU A 173 21.81 11.75 -0.92
CA LEU A 173 22.98 10.94 -0.55
C LEU A 173 22.62 9.77 0.37
N ILE A 174 21.70 9.96 1.31
CA ILE A 174 21.17 8.87 2.14
C ILE A 174 20.50 7.83 1.27
N ASN A 175 19.64 8.25 0.33
CA ASN A 175 18.90 7.36 -0.55
C ASN A 175 19.83 6.54 -1.45
N GLN A 176 20.77 7.21 -2.13
CA GLN A 176 21.73 6.58 -3.04
C GLN A 176 22.61 5.53 -2.35
N ASN A 177 22.93 5.74 -1.07
CA ASN A 177 23.83 4.87 -0.32
C ASN A 177 23.11 4.03 0.74
N PHE A 178 21.77 3.97 0.72
CA PHE A 178 20.97 3.44 1.82
C PHE A 178 21.37 2.02 2.22
N SER A 179 21.58 1.13 1.25
CA SER A 179 21.97 -0.27 1.48
C SER A 179 23.27 -0.41 2.28
N GLN A 180 24.20 0.53 2.15
CA GLN A 180 25.49 0.53 2.87
C GLN A 180 25.35 1.15 4.27
N ILE A 181 24.49 2.17 4.42
CA ILE A 181 24.38 2.96 5.66
C ILE A 181 23.17 2.60 6.52
N GLN A 182 22.34 1.62 6.14
CA GLN A 182 21.11 1.23 6.85
C GLN A 182 21.30 0.87 8.32
N ASN A 183 22.52 0.48 8.71
CA ASN A 183 22.89 0.14 10.10
C ASN A 183 23.77 1.22 10.76
N ASN A 184 24.00 2.37 10.11
CA ASN A 184 24.84 3.44 10.63
C ASN A 184 24.15 4.15 11.82
N GLU A 185 24.88 4.39 12.91
CA GLU A 185 24.33 5.04 14.10
C GLU A 185 23.76 6.43 13.86
N ASN A 186 24.35 7.20 12.95
CA ASN A 186 23.85 8.53 12.61
C ASN A 186 22.45 8.47 12.00
N LEU A 187 22.14 7.43 11.23
CA LEU A 187 20.79 7.22 10.70
C LEU A 187 19.77 6.96 11.82
N PHE A 188 20.20 6.29 12.89
CA PHE A 188 19.38 6.09 14.09
C PHE A 188 19.22 7.35 14.97
N ASN A 189 20.03 8.38 14.75
CA ASN A 189 19.96 9.66 15.46
C ASN A 189 19.03 10.70 14.79
N LEU A 190 18.40 10.33 13.67
CA LEU A 190 17.36 11.14 13.05
C LEU A 190 16.15 11.29 13.97
N THR A 191 15.52 12.45 13.94
CA THR A 191 14.26 12.71 14.65
C THR A 191 13.08 12.07 13.92
N LYS A 192 11.93 12.01 14.60
CA LYS A 192 10.68 11.54 13.97
C LYS A 192 10.32 12.39 12.76
N GLU A 193 10.48 13.71 12.89
CA GLU A 193 10.17 14.71 11.87
C GLU A 193 11.09 14.55 10.65
N GLU A 194 12.39 14.32 10.86
CA GLU A 194 13.34 14.07 9.78
C GLU A 194 13.05 12.77 9.03
N ILE A 195 12.63 11.71 9.73
CA ILE A 195 12.21 10.45 9.10
C ILE A 195 10.94 10.66 8.26
N ILE A 196 9.96 11.41 8.77
CA ILE A 196 8.74 11.75 8.03
C ILE A 196 9.10 12.48 6.73
N LYS A 197 9.95 13.50 6.82
CA LYS A 197 10.42 14.24 5.64
C LYS A 197 11.21 13.36 4.68
N PHE A 198 12.02 12.44 5.18
CA PHE A 198 12.75 11.50 4.32
C PHE A 198 11.81 10.54 3.59
N ILE A 199 10.76 10.04 4.26
CA ILE A 199 9.72 9.23 3.62
C ILE A 199 9.02 10.04 2.52
N GLN A 200 8.62 11.28 2.82
CA GLN A 200 7.98 12.18 1.85
C GLN A 200 8.88 12.45 0.64
N PHE A 201 10.17 12.72 0.86
CA PHE A 201 11.15 12.87 -0.21
C PHE A 201 11.20 11.64 -1.14
N LYS A 202 11.21 10.43 -0.57
CA LYS A 202 11.18 9.18 -1.38
C LYS A 202 9.89 9.07 -2.20
N GLN A 203 8.75 9.47 -1.64
CA GLN A 203 7.46 9.47 -2.33
C GLN A 203 7.42 10.46 -3.49
N GLU A 204 7.93 11.68 -3.30
CA GLU A 204 8.03 12.68 -4.36
C GLU A 204 8.91 12.21 -5.52
N LYS A 205 9.97 11.43 -5.21
CA LYS A 205 10.84 10.79 -6.21
C LYS A 205 10.25 9.51 -6.83
N LYS A 206 9.05 9.09 -6.41
CA LYS A 206 8.37 7.85 -6.84
C LYS A 206 9.26 6.61 -6.68
N GLU A 207 10.04 6.59 -5.60
CA GLU A 207 10.89 5.44 -5.26
C GLU A 207 10.02 4.22 -4.90
N ILE A 208 10.40 3.07 -5.46
CA ILE A 208 9.73 1.79 -5.16
C ILE A 208 9.99 1.44 -3.70
N PHE A 209 9.00 0.89 -3.02
CA PHE A 209 9.15 0.39 -1.66
C PHE A 209 10.25 -0.67 -1.57
N GLN A 210 11.09 -0.59 -0.54
CA GLN A 210 12.11 -1.58 -0.26
C GLN A 210 11.99 -2.10 1.18
N PHE A 211 11.98 -3.43 1.35
CA PHE A 211 11.82 -4.03 2.67
C PHE A 211 12.98 -3.73 3.64
N ASN A 212 14.20 -3.51 3.14
CA ASN A 212 15.34 -3.09 3.97
C ASN A 212 15.08 -1.71 4.64
N PHE A 213 14.39 -0.79 3.96
CA PHE A 213 13.99 0.50 4.51
C PHE A 213 12.95 0.32 5.62
N PHE A 214 12.02 -0.62 5.46
CA PHE A 214 11.11 -1.01 6.53
C PHE A 214 11.87 -1.55 7.76
N GLN A 215 12.84 -2.43 7.56
CA GLN A 215 13.63 -2.99 8.65
C GLN A 215 14.37 -1.89 9.43
N PHE A 216 14.93 -0.91 8.72
CA PHE A 216 15.50 0.28 9.34
C PHE A 216 14.46 1.04 10.19
N LEU A 217 13.26 1.33 9.67
CA LEU A 217 12.21 2.02 10.43
C LEU A 217 11.81 1.25 11.68
N ASN A 218 11.62 -0.07 11.58
CA ASN A 218 11.32 -0.92 12.74
C ASN A 218 12.44 -0.85 13.79
N ASN A 219 13.70 -0.95 13.37
CA ASN A 219 14.86 -0.87 14.27
C ASN A 219 14.98 0.51 14.92
N TRP A 220 14.70 1.58 14.18
CA TRP A 220 14.66 2.93 14.72
C TRP A 220 13.57 3.07 15.79
N ILE A 221 12.36 2.57 15.53
CA ILE A 221 11.24 2.60 16.47
C ILE A 221 11.60 1.81 17.75
N GLU A 222 12.19 0.62 17.61
CA GLU A 222 12.64 -0.18 18.75
C GLU A 222 13.66 0.56 19.62
N LYS A 223 14.67 1.20 18.99
CA LYS A 223 15.67 1.99 19.71
C LYS A 223 15.03 3.20 20.41
N ARG A 224 14.08 3.87 19.75
CA ARG A 224 13.35 5.02 20.28
C ARG A 224 12.45 4.66 21.47
N VAL A 225 11.74 3.54 21.39
CA VAL A 225 10.86 3.06 22.48
C VAL A 225 11.70 2.61 23.68
N LYS A 226 12.84 1.95 23.44
CA LYS A 226 13.80 1.60 24.50
C LYS A 226 14.34 2.84 25.22
N SER A 227 14.67 3.90 24.49
CA SER A 227 15.22 5.13 25.11
C SER A 227 14.22 5.88 25.99
N LEU A 228 12.91 5.68 25.81
CA LEU A 228 11.86 6.28 26.65
C LEU A 228 11.78 5.68 28.07
N LYS A 229 12.46 4.57 28.35
CA LYS A 229 12.48 3.89 29.66
C LYS A 229 11.07 3.65 30.26
N LEU A 230 10.08 3.40 29.41
CA LEU A 230 8.69 3.15 29.84
C LEU A 230 8.62 1.89 30.73
N ARG A 231 7.94 1.97 31.87
CA ARG A 231 7.87 0.86 32.84
C ARG A 231 6.86 -0.22 32.44
N LYS A 232 5.66 0.19 32.03
CA LYS A 232 4.58 -0.74 31.64
C LYS A 232 4.75 -1.19 30.19
N TYR A 233 4.54 -2.48 29.95
CA TYR A 233 4.58 -3.07 28.61
C TYR A 233 3.58 -2.43 27.65
N GLU A 234 2.37 -2.15 28.13
CA GLU A 234 1.30 -1.51 27.34
C GLU A 234 1.72 -0.15 26.78
N HIS A 235 2.38 0.70 27.58
CA HIS A 235 2.86 2.00 27.11
C HIS A 235 3.94 1.85 26.03
N LYS A 236 4.83 0.85 26.13
CA LYS A 236 5.82 0.56 25.08
C LYS A 236 5.12 0.18 23.78
N MET A 237 4.08 -0.67 23.87
CA MET A 237 3.33 -1.12 22.71
C MET A 237 2.50 0.00 22.06
N ASN A 238 1.90 0.88 22.86
CA ASN A 238 1.16 2.03 22.36
C ASN A 238 2.06 3.04 21.66
N GLU A 239 3.25 3.34 22.21
CA GLU A 239 4.22 4.21 21.53
C GLU A 239 4.74 3.58 20.23
N LYS A 240 5.01 2.26 20.23
CA LYS A 240 5.38 1.55 19.01
C LYS A 240 4.31 1.69 17.94
N LYS A 241 3.03 1.39 18.26
CA LYS A 241 1.89 1.57 17.34
C LYS A 241 1.79 3.01 16.83
N ARG A 242 1.91 4.01 17.71
CA ARG A 242 1.83 5.43 17.34
C ARG A 242 2.90 5.84 16.33
N LEU A 243 4.14 5.38 16.52
CA LEU A 243 5.26 5.68 15.61
C LEU A 243 5.09 4.97 14.27
N PHE A 244 4.75 3.67 14.28
CA PHE A 244 4.41 2.94 13.05
C PHE A 244 3.32 3.68 12.28
N HIS A 245 2.21 4.03 12.93
CA HIS A 245 1.13 4.74 12.28
C HIS A 245 1.57 6.04 11.60
N SER A 246 2.42 6.83 12.26
CA SER A 246 2.88 8.10 11.69
C SER A 246 3.79 7.97 10.47
N PHE A 247 4.49 6.84 10.32
CA PHE A 247 5.35 6.61 9.16
C PHE A 247 4.59 5.90 8.04
N PHE A 248 3.85 4.83 8.35
CA PHE A 248 3.19 3.98 7.37
C PHE A 248 1.98 4.64 6.68
N SER A 249 1.40 5.67 7.28
CA SER A 249 0.39 6.50 6.61
C SER A 249 0.94 7.28 5.41
N LEU A 250 2.26 7.45 5.30
CA LEU A 250 2.92 8.25 4.27
C LEU A 250 3.42 7.44 3.08
N PHE A 251 3.41 6.12 3.16
CA PHE A 251 3.90 5.27 2.08
C PHE A 251 2.88 5.17 0.95
N ASP A 252 3.35 5.29 -0.29
CA ASP A 252 2.60 4.86 -1.47
C ASP A 252 2.46 3.34 -1.44
N LYS A 253 1.22 2.90 -1.34
CA LYS A 253 0.83 1.51 -1.19
C LYS A 253 0.96 0.74 -2.51
N ASP A 254 0.84 1.44 -3.64
CA ASP A 254 0.94 0.84 -4.98
C ASP A 254 2.40 0.53 -5.34
N SER A 255 3.35 1.13 -4.63
CA SER A 255 4.79 0.89 -4.78
C SER A 255 5.30 -0.40 -4.12
N ILE A 256 4.44 -1.13 -3.39
CA ILE A 256 4.83 -2.29 -2.58
C ILE A 256 4.68 -3.60 -3.36
N SER A 257 5.79 -4.30 -3.56
CA SER A 257 5.78 -5.63 -4.19
C SER A 257 5.04 -6.66 -3.32
N LYS A 258 4.43 -7.67 -3.96
CA LYS A 258 3.79 -8.80 -3.23
C LYS A 258 4.77 -9.53 -2.32
N GLN A 259 6.03 -9.68 -2.75
CA GLN A 259 7.07 -10.34 -1.97
C GLN A 259 7.41 -9.57 -0.69
N ASP A 260 7.50 -8.24 -0.78
CA ASP A 260 7.78 -7.42 0.40
C ASP A 260 6.55 -7.29 1.30
N PHE A 261 5.34 -7.32 0.74
CA PHE A 261 4.10 -7.41 1.52
C PHE A 261 4.04 -8.67 2.39
N ASP A 262 4.40 -9.84 1.85
CA ASP A 262 4.43 -11.07 2.64
C ASP A 262 5.41 -10.98 3.82
N LYS A 263 6.52 -10.26 3.66
CA LYS A 263 7.45 -9.98 4.75
C LYS A 263 6.90 -8.96 5.76
N LEU A 264 6.00 -8.06 5.35
CA LEU A 264 5.36 -7.08 6.24
C LEU A 264 4.28 -7.70 7.14
N LYS A 265 3.66 -8.81 6.73
CA LYS A 265 2.60 -9.51 7.50
C LYS A 265 3.02 -9.87 8.93
N GLN A 266 4.30 -10.15 9.16
CA GLN A 266 4.79 -10.45 10.51
C GLN A 266 4.72 -9.26 11.49
N PHE A 267 4.39 -8.06 11.00
CA PHE A 267 4.25 -6.82 11.78
C PHE A 267 2.82 -6.23 11.74
N ASP A 268 1.84 -7.00 11.28
CA ASP A 268 0.44 -6.60 11.08
C ASP A 268 -0.19 -5.85 12.28
N ILE A 269 0.06 -6.31 13.51
CA ILE A 269 -0.45 -5.73 14.76
C ILE A 269 -0.05 -4.25 14.94
N PHE A 270 1.03 -3.82 14.29
CA PHE A 270 1.56 -2.46 14.40
C PHE A 270 1.25 -1.58 13.19
N LEU A 271 0.79 -2.16 12.08
CA LEU A 271 0.51 -1.43 10.85
C LEU A 271 -0.89 -0.78 10.88
N PRO A 272 -1.07 0.40 10.28
CA PRO A 272 -2.38 1.04 10.20
C PRO A 272 -3.41 0.17 9.49
N LYS A 273 -4.63 0.11 10.05
CA LYS A 273 -5.76 -0.52 9.36
C LYS A 273 -6.00 0.03 7.96
N SER A 274 -5.87 1.35 7.77
CA SER A 274 -5.95 2.00 6.45
C SER A 274 -4.85 1.56 5.48
N PHE A 275 -3.68 1.17 6.00
CA PHE A 275 -2.58 0.64 5.21
C PHE A 275 -2.86 -0.82 4.80
N LEU A 276 -3.46 -1.60 5.70
CA LEU A 276 -3.85 -2.99 5.45
C LEU A 276 -5.11 -3.12 4.57
N SER A 277 -6.07 -2.19 4.69
CA SER A 277 -7.41 -2.28 4.09
C SER A 277 -7.48 -1.94 2.59
N GLN A 278 -6.48 -1.26 2.02
CA GLN A 278 -6.44 -0.96 0.58
C GLN A 278 -5.53 -1.90 -0.22
N ILE A 279 -4.62 -2.59 0.48
CA ILE A 279 -3.75 -3.63 -0.11
C ILE A 279 -4.45 -5.00 -0.07
N GLN A 280 -5.62 -5.07 0.59
CA GLN A 280 -6.56 -6.17 0.54
C GLN A 280 -7.87 -5.72 -0.12
N GLN A 281 -8.07 -6.04 -1.40
CA GLN A 281 -9.35 -6.64 -1.77
C GLN A 281 -9.09 -7.85 -2.66
N PRO A 282 -9.79 -8.99 -2.46
CA PRO A 282 -10.77 -9.33 -1.42
C PRO A 282 -10.36 -10.64 -0.70
N LEU A 283 -9.91 -10.58 0.56
CA LEU A 283 -9.76 -11.81 1.33
C LEU A 283 -10.31 -11.79 2.76
N LEU A 284 -10.51 -10.64 3.43
CA LEU A 284 -10.82 -10.66 4.89
C LEU A 284 -11.77 -9.56 5.41
N GLU A 285 -12.47 -8.79 4.57
CA GLU A 285 -13.31 -7.68 5.08
C GLU A 285 -14.41 -8.12 6.05
N PHE A 286 -14.92 -9.36 5.97
CA PHE A 286 -16.02 -9.80 6.85
C PHE A 286 -15.56 -10.54 8.13
N THR A 287 -14.38 -11.15 8.11
CA THR A 287 -13.80 -11.83 9.30
C THR A 287 -13.33 -10.85 10.35
N GLU A 288 -12.85 -9.66 9.96
CA GLU A 288 -12.44 -8.65 10.96
C GLU A 288 -13.63 -8.06 11.68
N GLN A 289 -14.77 -7.82 11.03
CA GLN A 289 -15.91 -7.17 11.67
C GLN A 289 -16.62 -8.09 12.68
N GLU A 290 -16.80 -9.38 12.35
CA GLU A 290 -17.32 -10.37 13.31
C GLU A 290 -16.33 -10.61 14.46
N ASN A 291 -15.03 -10.69 14.18
CA ASN A 291 -14.00 -10.81 15.23
C ASN A 291 -13.86 -9.51 16.05
N LEU A 292 -14.05 -8.33 15.47
CA LEU A 292 -14.04 -7.04 16.17
C LEU A 292 -15.27 -6.89 17.05
N ASN A 293 -16.44 -7.29 16.55
CA ASN A 293 -17.68 -7.25 17.32
C ASN A 293 -17.63 -8.25 18.48
N LEU A 294 -17.12 -9.47 18.23
CA LEU A 294 -16.90 -10.47 19.27
C LEU A 294 -15.86 -10.00 20.30
N ARG A 295 -14.71 -9.44 19.84
CA ARG A 295 -13.68 -8.88 20.74
C ARG A 295 -14.21 -7.69 21.55
N ARG A 296 -15.04 -6.82 20.96
CA ARG A 296 -15.69 -5.71 21.67
C ARG A 296 -16.70 -6.20 22.70
N GLU A 297 -17.57 -7.14 22.37
CA GLU A 297 -18.51 -7.74 23.33
C GLU A 297 -17.77 -8.42 24.49
N ILE A 298 -16.67 -9.12 24.20
CA ILE A 298 -15.82 -9.77 25.20
C ILE A 298 -15.12 -8.74 26.09
N GLU A 299 -14.58 -7.65 25.51
CA GLU A 299 -13.96 -6.55 26.26
C GLU A 299 -14.97 -5.79 27.12
N GLU A 300 -16.21 -5.60 26.65
CA GLU A 300 -17.26 -4.94 27.43
C GLU A 300 -17.75 -5.81 28.58
N LYS A 301 -17.97 -7.11 28.34
CA LYS A 301 -18.26 -8.08 29.42
C LYS A 301 -17.12 -8.16 30.42
N TRP A 302 -15.86 -8.09 29.95
CA TRP A 302 -14.68 -8.09 30.81
C TRP A 302 -14.62 -6.85 31.69
N LYS A 303 -14.74 -5.66 31.09
CA LYS A 303 -14.74 -4.39 31.83
C LYS A 303 -15.80 -4.39 32.91
N LYS A 304 -17.00 -4.90 32.60
CA LYS A 304 -18.10 -5.00 33.55
C LYS A 304 -17.83 -6.01 34.68
N GLU A 305 -17.38 -7.23 34.37
CA GLU A 305 -17.01 -8.24 35.40
C GLU A 305 -15.84 -7.77 36.29
N VAL A 306 -14.86 -7.06 35.73
CA VAL A 306 -13.73 -6.48 36.47
C VAL A 306 -14.18 -5.33 37.35
N GLU A 307 -15.06 -4.44 36.86
CA GLU A 307 -15.63 -3.33 37.65
C GLU A 307 -16.50 -3.85 38.80
N ASP A 308 -17.31 -4.87 38.57
CA ASP A 308 -18.19 -5.45 39.58
C ASP A 308 -17.37 -6.19 40.67
N LYS A 309 -16.32 -6.94 40.30
CA LYS A 309 -15.48 -7.65 41.28
C LYS A 309 -14.40 -6.80 41.95
N ASN A 310 -13.92 -5.72 41.32
CA ASN A 310 -13.07 -4.73 42.00
C ASN A 310 -13.82 -4.03 43.14
N LYS A 311 -15.15 -3.89 43.05
CA LYS A 311 -15.97 -3.40 44.16
C LYS A 311 -16.07 -4.41 45.32
N GLU A 312 -15.86 -5.69 45.05
CA GLU A 312 -15.99 -6.81 46.02
C GLU A 312 -14.64 -7.33 46.56
N ASN A 313 -13.49 -6.78 46.14
CA ASN A 313 -12.15 -7.16 46.62
C ASN A 313 -11.82 -8.68 46.49
N GLN A 314 -12.30 -9.35 45.44
CA GLN A 314 -12.09 -10.78 45.21
C GLN A 314 -10.93 -11.12 44.26
N ASP A 315 -10.40 -12.35 44.37
CA ASP A 315 -9.30 -12.89 43.56
C ASP A 315 -9.63 -12.94 42.05
N MET A 316 -8.73 -12.36 41.24
CA MET A 316 -8.87 -12.18 39.80
C MET A 316 -8.42 -13.40 38.97
N LYS A 317 -7.76 -14.38 39.59
CA LYS A 317 -7.21 -15.57 38.90
C LYS A 317 -8.25 -16.37 38.08
N PRO A 318 -9.47 -16.65 38.57
CA PRO A 318 -10.47 -17.41 37.81
C PRO A 318 -10.95 -16.70 36.54
N ILE A 319 -10.95 -15.37 36.56
CA ILE A 319 -11.27 -14.54 35.39
C ILE A 319 -10.16 -14.69 34.35
N PHE A 320 -8.89 -14.51 34.74
CA PHE A 320 -7.77 -14.70 33.81
C PHE A 320 -7.75 -16.08 33.15
N ASP A 321 -8.07 -17.15 33.88
CA ASP A 321 -8.13 -18.51 33.34
C ASP A 321 -9.29 -18.66 32.32
N LYS A 322 -10.48 -18.13 32.62
CA LYS A 322 -11.61 -18.08 31.68
C LYS A 322 -11.28 -17.33 30.37
N TYR A 323 -10.56 -16.20 30.43
CA TYR A 323 -10.15 -15.44 29.25
C TYR A 323 -9.07 -16.15 28.43
N ARG A 324 -8.13 -16.83 29.11
CA ARG A 324 -7.12 -17.67 28.47
C ARG A 324 -7.77 -18.80 27.67
N ASP A 325 -8.74 -19.49 28.25
CA ASP A 325 -9.46 -20.58 27.59
C ASP A 325 -10.26 -20.10 26.38
N GLN A 326 -10.89 -18.92 26.46
CA GLN A 326 -11.58 -18.32 25.32
C GLN A 326 -10.61 -17.92 24.20
N TYR A 327 -9.47 -17.32 24.53
CA TYR A 327 -8.45 -16.98 23.55
C TYR A 327 -7.85 -18.21 22.84
N GLN A 328 -7.70 -19.33 23.56
CA GLN A 328 -7.27 -20.60 22.96
C GLN A 328 -8.30 -21.13 21.96
N LYS A 329 -9.60 -21.06 22.28
CA LYS A 329 -10.69 -21.41 21.35
C LYS A 329 -10.67 -20.53 20.10
N ASP A 330 -10.42 -19.25 20.25
CA ASP A 330 -10.34 -18.30 19.12
C ASP A 330 -9.13 -18.59 18.22
N LEU A 331 -7.96 -18.92 18.79
CA LEU A 331 -6.77 -19.34 18.04
C LEU A 331 -6.99 -20.65 17.27
N GLU A 332 -7.70 -21.61 17.88
CA GLU A 332 -8.04 -22.89 17.24
C GLU A 332 -9.03 -22.68 16.09
N TYR A 333 -10.01 -21.79 16.29
CA TYR A 333 -10.93 -21.36 15.24
C TYR A 333 -10.21 -20.66 14.09
N GLU A 334 -9.26 -19.75 14.36
CA GLU A 334 -8.44 -19.08 13.34
C GLU A 334 -7.60 -20.09 12.54
N LYS A 335 -6.96 -21.06 13.21
CA LYS A 335 -6.24 -22.16 12.54
C LYS A 335 -7.15 -22.95 11.60
N LYS A 336 -8.33 -23.35 12.10
CA LYS A 336 -9.34 -24.07 11.31
C LYS A 336 -9.82 -23.26 10.10
N MET A 337 -10.04 -21.95 10.27
CA MET A 337 -10.42 -21.04 9.17
C MET A 337 -9.30 -20.86 8.12
N LYS A 338 -8.05 -20.82 8.56
CA LYS A 338 -6.89 -20.74 7.66
C LYS A 338 -6.70 -22.01 6.85
N GLU A 339 -6.99 -23.18 7.42
CA GLU A 339 -7.01 -24.45 6.69
C GLU A 339 -8.18 -24.53 5.71
N LEU A 340 -9.36 -24.06 6.11
CA LEU A 340 -10.55 -24.01 5.24
C LEU A 340 -10.36 -23.12 4.01
N GLY A 341 -9.69 -21.98 4.17
CA GLY A 341 -9.36 -21.09 3.06
C GLY A 341 -8.43 -21.72 2.03
N LYS A 342 -7.61 -22.73 2.38
CA LYS A 342 -6.67 -23.37 1.44
C LYS A 342 -7.40 -24.10 0.31
N ALA A 343 -8.53 -24.74 0.59
CA ALA A 343 -9.26 -25.57 -0.37
C ALA A 343 -9.77 -24.76 -1.57
N PHE A 344 -10.06 -23.47 -1.36
CA PHE A 344 -10.51 -22.53 -2.40
C PHE A 344 -9.53 -21.36 -2.62
N ALA A 345 -8.27 -21.48 -2.20
CA ALA A 345 -7.32 -20.36 -2.22
C ALA A 345 -7.11 -19.75 -3.62
N ASN A 346 -7.33 -20.53 -4.67
CA ASN A 346 -7.20 -20.11 -6.07
C ASN A 346 -8.56 -19.96 -6.77
N SER A 347 -9.67 -19.91 -6.03
CA SER A 347 -11.01 -19.75 -6.60
C SER A 347 -11.24 -18.29 -7.04
N GLU A 348 -11.77 -18.10 -8.24
CA GLU A 348 -12.26 -16.79 -8.69
C GLU A 348 -13.69 -16.51 -8.23
N ILE A 349 -14.44 -17.56 -7.88
CA ILE A 349 -15.84 -17.49 -7.47
C ILE A 349 -15.98 -17.42 -5.94
N ILE A 350 -15.40 -18.39 -5.24
CA ILE A 350 -15.49 -18.55 -3.78
C ILE A 350 -14.41 -17.68 -3.11
N LYS A 351 -14.80 -16.44 -2.83
CA LYS A 351 -13.96 -15.45 -2.14
C LYS A 351 -14.35 -15.23 -0.67
N ASP A 352 -15.53 -15.69 -0.28
CA ASP A 352 -16.09 -15.49 1.07
C ASP A 352 -16.12 -16.83 1.84
N ILE A 353 -15.51 -16.83 3.02
CA ILE A 353 -15.41 -18.00 3.90
C ILE A 353 -16.78 -18.53 4.32
N LYS A 354 -17.84 -17.69 4.34
CA LYS A 354 -19.18 -18.16 4.67
C LYS A 354 -19.69 -19.21 3.68
N TYR A 355 -19.29 -19.10 2.41
CA TYR A 355 -19.63 -20.08 1.38
C TYR A 355 -18.84 -21.37 1.57
N VAL A 356 -17.56 -21.26 1.93
CA VAL A 356 -16.72 -22.43 2.27
C VAL A 356 -17.32 -23.21 3.43
N LYS A 357 -17.72 -22.52 4.51
CA LYS A 357 -18.38 -23.15 5.67
C LYS A 357 -19.64 -23.90 5.27
N LYS A 358 -20.49 -23.26 4.45
CA LYS A 358 -21.76 -23.87 4.01
C LYS A 358 -21.52 -25.07 3.11
N LEU A 359 -20.60 -24.98 2.16
CA LEU A 359 -20.21 -26.12 1.32
C LEU A 359 -19.65 -27.27 2.17
N GLN A 360 -18.82 -26.99 3.17
CA GLN A 360 -18.29 -28.02 4.07
C GLN A 360 -19.38 -28.66 4.94
N GLU A 361 -20.28 -27.86 5.51
CA GLU A 361 -21.44 -28.33 6.27
C GLU A 361 -22.33 -29.24 5.41
N TRP A 362 -22.51 -28.89 4.14
CA TRP A 362 -23.40 -29.61 3.25
C TRP A 362 -22.83 -30.89 2.66
N ILE A 363 -21.56 -30.87 2.25
CA ILE A 363 -20.84 -32.05 1.73
C ILE A 363 -20.45 -32.98 2.89
N ASN A 364 -20.12 -32.41 4.05
CA ASN A 364 -19.77 -33.13 5.28
C ASN A 364 -18.70 -34.23 5.08
N ASP A 365 -17.70 -33.94 4.25
CA ASP A 365 -16.61 -34.85 3.93
C ASP A 365 -15.26 -34.12 4.06
N ASN A 366 -14.61 -34.28 5.21
CA ASN A 366 -13.31 -33.63 5.46
C ASN A 366 -12.21 -34.13 4.51
N ASP A 367 -12.28 -35.39 4.06
CA ASP A 367 -11.29 -35.95 3.14
C ASP A 367 -11.37 -35.24 1.79
N PHE A 368 -12.59 -35.01 1.30
CA PHE A 368 -12.85 -34.22 0.10
C PHE A 368 -12.22 -32.82 0.19
N PHE A 369 -12.50 -32.03 1.22
CA PHE A 369 -11.93 -30.68 1.32
C PHE A 369 -10.42 -30.66 1.51
N SER A 370 -9.85 -31.70 2.12
CA SER A 370 -8.40 -31.79 2.33
C SER A 370 -7.62 -32.17 1.07
N LYS A 371 -8.24 -32.91 0.14
CA LYS A 371 -7.59 -33.45 -1.07
C LYS A 371 -8.06 -32.84 -2.38
N MET A 372 -9.23 -32.18 -2.38
CA MET A 372 -9.80 -31.64 -3.60
C MET A 372 -8.89 -30.60 -4.23
N LYS A 373 -8.92 -30.55 -5.56
CA LYS A 373 -8.19 -29.58 -6.37
C LYS A 373 -9.13 -28.94 -7.38
N LYS A 374 -8.83 -27.72 -7.80
CA LYS A 374 -9.51 -27.06 -8.93
C LYS A 374 -9.06 -27.71 -10.24
N GLY A 375 -9.82 -28.72 -10.67
CA GLY A 375 -9.53 -29.51 -11.85
C GLY A 375 -9.86 -28.80 -13.16
N PHE A 376 -10.92 -27.99 -13.17
CA PHE A 376 -11.33 -27.22 -14.34
C PHE A 376 -11.71 -25.78 -13.96
N SER A 377 -11.40 -24.82 -14.84
CA SER A 377 -11.86 -23.44 -14.79
C SER A 377 -12.18 -22.98 -16.21
N ALA A 378 -13.40 -22.49 -16.45
CA ALA A 378 -13.83 -22.11 -17.80
C ALA A 378 -13.01 -20.96 -18.39
N LYS A 379 -12.63 -19.95 -17.60
CA LYS A 379 -11.70 -18.89 -18.05
C LYS A 379 -10.30 -19.39 -18.36
N ARG A 380 -9.80 -20.37 -17.60
CA ARG A 380 -8.46 -20.93 -17.80
C ARG A 380 -8.41 -21.90 -18.99
N ASP A 381 -9.36 -22.82 -19.04
CA ASP A 381 -9.34 -24.00 -19.92
C ASP A 381 -10.20 -23.81 -21.18
N GLY A 382 -11.09 -22.81 -21.16
CA GLY A 382 -12.02 -22.45 -22.22
C GLY A 382 -13.45 -22.92 -21.96
N PHE A 383 -14.40 -22.18 -22.52
CA PHE A 383 -15.83 -22.46 -22.42
C PHE A 383 -16.23 -23.56 -23.43
N ASN A 384 -15.94 -24.82 -23.09
CA ASN A 384 -16.18 -25.96 -23.97
C ASN A 384 -16.43 -27.27 -23.19
N CYS A 385 -17.55 -27.94 -23.46
CA CYS A 385 -17.96 -29.16 -22.77
C CYS A 385 -16.99 -30.32 -22.97
N LYS A 386 -16.41 -30.49 -24.17
CA LYS A 386 -15.48 -31.60 -24.45
C LYS A 386 -14.21 -31.48 -23.63
N LYS A 387 -13.73 -30.24 -23.44
CA LYS A 387 -12.60 -29.97 -22.54
C LYS A 387 -12.98 -30.21 -21.08
N TRP A 388 -14.20 -29.86 -20.70
CA TRP A 388 -14.73 -30.10 -19.36
C TRP A 388 -14.83 -31.60 -19.05
N HIS A 389 -15.45 -32.40 -19.92
CA HIS A 389 -15.51 -33.86 -19.82
C HIS A 389 -14.13 -34.50 -19.73
N LYS A 390 -13.20 -34.07 -20.59
CA LYS A 390 -11.81 -34.54 -20.54
C LYS A 390 -11.13 -34.30 -19.18
N ALA A 391 -11.55 -33.28 -18.45
CA ALA A 391 -11.01 -32.96 -17.13
C ALA A 391 -11.74 -33.67 -15.98
N VAL A 392 -13.06 -33.85 -16.09
CA VAL A 392 -13.97 -34.18 -14.96
C VAL A 392 -14.48 -35.61 -14.99
N ASP A 393 -14.49 -36.27 -16.15
CA ASP A 393 -14.99 -37.64 -16.26
C ASP A 393 -14.12 -38.59 -15.41
N ASP A 394 -14.81 -39.52 -14.74
CA ASP A 394 -14.25 -40.58 -13.90
C ASP A 394 -13.47 -40.09 -12.66
N LYS A 395 -13.72 -38.85 -12.20
CA LYS A 395 -13.12 -38.29 -10.98
C LYS A 395 -13.87 -38.62 -9.69
N GLY A 396 -15.07 -39.20 -9.79
CA GLY A 396 -15.92 -39.47 -8.64
C GLY A 396 -16.51 -38.19 -8.06
N LYS A 397 -16.43 -38.01 -6.74
CA LYS A 397 -16.98 -36.84 -6.02
C LYS A 397 -16.60 -35.54 -6.71
N THR A 398 -17.61 -34.76 -7.10
CA THR A 398 -17.41 -33.57 -7.91
C THR A 398 -18.28 -32.44 -7.39
N LEU A 399 -17.64 -31.31 -7.10
CA LEU A 399 -18.28 -30.03 -6.76
C LEU A 399 -18.14 -29.07 -7.94
N ILE A 400 -19.25 -28.56 -8.45
CA ILE A 400 -19.31 -27.59 -9.54
C ILE A 400 -19.87 -26.28 -8.99
N ILE A 401 -19.17 -25.19 -9.29
CA ILE A 401 -19.55 -23.84 -8.86
C ILE A 401 -19.62 -22.96 -10.10
N ILE A 402 -20.76 -22.32 -10.31
CA ILE A 402 -21.07 -21.50 -11.48
C ILE A 402 -21.30 -20.08 -11.00
N LYS A 403 -20.64 -19.12 -11.64
CA LYS A 403 -20.91 -17.70 -11.52
C LYS A 403 -21.45 -17.19 -12.84
N THR A 404 -22.59 -16.50 -12.83
CA THR A 404 -23.14 -15.87 -14.04
C THR A 404 -22.63 -14.44 -14.21
N LYS A 405 -22.77 -13.89 -15.43
CA LYS A 405 -22.49 -12.46 -15.68
C LYS A 405 -23.37 -11.51 -14.86
N GLN A 406 -24.53 -11.98 -14.41
CA GLN A 406 -25.44 -11.27 -13.51
C GLN A 406 -25.08 -11.47 -12.02
N ASN A 407 -23.90 -12.01 -11.70
CA ASN A 407 -23.38 -12.22 -10.34
C ASN A 407 -24.17 -13.22 -9.47
N PHE A 408 -25.00 -14.08 -10.07
CA PHE A 408 -25.53 -15.25 -9.36
C PHE A 408 -24.40 -16.26 -9.13
N ILE A 409 -24.39 -16.88 -7.96
CA ILE A 409 -23.47 -17.98 -7.63
C ILE A 409 -24.29 -19.17 -7.15
N PHE A 410 -24.22 -20.26 -7.88
CA PHE A 410 -24.94 -21.51 -7.60
C PHE A 410 -24.13 -22.69 -8.14
N GLY A 411 -24.61 -23.91 -7.94
CA GLY A 411 -23.91 -25.08 -8.42
C GLY A 411 -24.51 -26.38 -7.92
N GLY A 412 -23.75 -27.46 -8.07
CA GLY A 412 -24.16 -28.78 -7.65
C GLY A 412 -22.99 -29.61 -7.15
N PHE A 413 -23.30 -30.55 -6.27
CA PHE A 413 -22.39 -31.57 -5.79
C PHE A 413 -22.96 -32.95 -6.13
N THR A 414 -22.08 -33.83 -6.58
CA THR A 414 -22.36 -35.26 -6.76
C THR A 414 -21.34 -36.09 -6.01
N GLN A 415 -21.83 -37.17 -5.40
CA GLN A 415 -21.01 -38.18 -4.74
C GLN A 415 -20.38 -39.15 -5.75
N VAL A 416 -21.05 -39.42 -6.86
CA VAL A 416 -20.65 -40.43 -7.85
C VAL A 416 -19.86 -39.87 -9.04
N GLY A 417 -20.07 -38.60 -9.39
CA GLY A 417 -19.37 -37.94 -10.50
C GLY A 417 -20.00 -38.14 -11.88
N PHE A 418 -19.29 -37.67 -12.90
CA PHE A 418 -19.63 -37.83 -14.31
C PHE A 418 -18.81 -38.98 -14.90
N THR A 419 -19.41 -39.84 -15.72
CA THR A 419 -18.73 -40.99 -16.30
C THR A 419 -19.41 -41.47 -17.58
N ASN A 420 -18.58 -41.92 -18.54
CA ASN A 420 -19.03 -42.61 -19.75
C ASN A 420 -19.22 -44.13 -19.53
N ASP A 421 -19.00 -44.63 -18.32
CA ASP A 421 -19.26 -46.02 -17.96
C ASP A 421 -20.77 -46.25 -17.90
N LYS A 422 -21.33 -46.76 -19.00
CA LYS A 422 -22.76 -47.07 -19.14
C LYS A 422 -23.29 -48.00 -18.05
N SER A 423 -22.44 -48.80 -17.40
CA SER A 423 -22.87 -49.64 -16.27
C SER A 423 -23.28 -48.83 -15.03
N LYS A 424 -22.92 -47.55 -14.98
CA LYS A 424 -23.33 -46.60 -13.94
C LYS A 424 -24.60 -45.84 -14.30
N TRP A 425 -25.14 -46.04 -15.49
CA TRP A 425 -26.32 -45.32 -15.96
C TRP A 425 -27.58 -46.06 -15.58
N ASN A 426 -28.68 -45.33 -15.52
CA ASN A 426 -30.00 -45.89 -15.37
C ASN A 426 -30.50 -46.38 -16.74
N ASP A 427 -30.52 -47.69 -16.95
CA ASP A 427 -30.89 -48.38 -18.21
C ASP A 427 -32.32 -48.10 -18.70
N SER A 428 -33.17 -47.44 -17.92
CA SER A 428 -34.56 -47.15 -18.30
C SER A 428 -34.71 -46.04 -19.36
N PHE A 429 -33.64 -45.67 -20.07
CA PHE A 429 -33.60 -44.70 -21.16
C PHE A 429 -32.76 -45.21 -22.34
N SER A 430 -32.69 -46.53 -22.55
CA SER A 430 -32.33 -47.05 -23.87
C SER A 430 -33.50 -46.72 -24.81
N ASP A 431 -33.34 -45.70 -25.65
CA ASP A 431 -34.25 -45.50 -26.77
C ASP A 431 -34.30 -46.82 -27.57
N SER A 432 -35.46 -47.46 -27.55
CA SER A 432 -35.80 -48.57 -28.44
C SER A 432 -35.98 -48.12 -29.89
N ASP A 433 -35.64 -46.87 -30.22
CA ASP A 433 -35.88 -46.26 -31.52
C ASP A 433 -34.60 -46.05 -32.35
N SER A 434 -33.54 -46.83 -32.09
CA SER A 434 -32.59 -47.14 -33.17
C SER A 434 -33.20 -48.19 -34.09
N ASN A 435 -34.22 -47.76 -34.84
CA ASN A 435 -34.82 -48.53 -35.92
C ASN A 435 -33.70 -48.83 -36.93
N SER A 436 -33.20 -50.07 -36.90
CA SER A 436 -32.12 -50.57 -37.73
C SER A 436 -32.62 -50.88 -39.13
N ASP A 437 -33.09 -49.87 -39.85
CA ASP A 437 -33.41 -49.94 -41.28
C ASP A 437 -32.61 -48.86 -42.01
N LEU A 438 -31.28 -48.98 -42.02
CA LEU A 438 -30.43 -48.22 -42.93
C LEU A 438 -29.31 -49.11 -43.49
N ASP A 439 -29.44 -49.32 -44.80
CA ASP A 439 -28.52 -49.81 -45.82
C ASP A 439 -27.11 -50.27 -45.39
N SER A 440 -26.82 -51.50 -45.82
CA SER A 440 -25.58 -52.24 -45.66
C SER A 440 -24.33 -51.65 -46.35
N ASP A 441 -24.33 -50.40 -46.80
CA ASP A 441 -23.23 -49.84 -47.62
C ASP A 441 -22.69 -48.47 -47.19
N SER A 442 -23.05 -47.93 -46.03
CA SER A 442 -22.38 -46.75 -45.47
C SER A 442 -21.41 -47.12 -44.33
N LYS A 443 -20.12 -47.29 -44.70
CA LYS A 443 -18.98 -47.35 -43.78
C LYS A 443 -18.70 -45.99 -43.11
N LEU A 444 -19.67 -45.43 -42.39
CA LEU A 444 -19.45 -44.35 -41.44
C LEU A 444 -19.79 -44.85 -40.04
N VAL A 445 -18.78 -45.44 -39.40
CA VAL A 445 -18.82 -45.74 -37.96
C VAL A 445 -18.75 -44.41 -37.22
N TYR A 446 -19.90 -43.80 -36.94
CA TYR A 446 -19.98 -42.79 -35.88
C TYR A 446 -19.81 -43.54 -34.56
N PRO A 447 -18.79 -43.22 -33.73
CA PRO A 447 -18.70 -43.82 -32.40
C PRO A 447 -19.96 -43.44 -31.62
N ASN A 448 -20.67 -44.45 -31.13
CA ASN A 448 -21.86 -44.32 -30.29
C ASN A 448 -21.49 -43.58 -28.99
N TYR A 449 -21.53 -42.24 -29.01
CA TYR A 449 -21.44 -41.43 -27.81
C TYR A 449 -22.71 -41.67 -27.00
N GLY A 450 -22.58 -42.30 -25.83
CA GLY A 450 -23.75 -42.54 -25.00
C GLY A 450 -24.18 -41.26 -24.30
N GLU A 451 -25.49 -41.14 -24.10
CA GLU A 451 -26.10 -40.21 -23.17
C GLU A 451 -26.93 -41.02 -22.15
N GLY A 452 -27.05 -40.52 -20.92
CA GLY A 452 -27.79 -41.25 -19.90
C GLY A 452 -27.82 -40.60 -18.54
N TYR A 453 -28.83 -40.97 -17.75
CA TYR A 453 -28.92 -40.52 -16.37
C TYR A 453 -28.02 -41.35 -15.47
N ILE A 454 -27.29 -40.68 -14.58
CA ILE A 454 -26.47 -41.30 -13.54
C ILE A 454 -27.21 -41.14 -12.20
N PRO A 455 -27.61 -42.24 -11.53
CA PRO A 455 -28.25 -42.19 -10.23
C PRO A 455 -27.32 -41.67 -9.13
N ASP A 456 -27.80 -40.74 -8.30
CA ASP A 456 -27.08 -40.26 -7.11
C ASP A 456 -28.06 -39.76 -6.05
N SER A 457 -28.28 -40.56 -5.00
CA SER A 457 -29.15 -40.20 -3.88
C SER A 457 -28.56 -39.11 -2.97
N ASN A 458 -27.26 -38.84 -3.07
CA ASN A 458 -26.55 -37.84 -2.27
C ASN A 458 -26.28 -36.55 -3.06
N ALA A 459 -26.69 -36.50 -4.33
CA ALA A 459 -26.57 -35.28 -5.12
C ALA A 459 -27.46 -34.18 -4.54
N PHE A 460 -26.94 -32.96 -4.62
CA PHE A 460 -27.68 -31.76 -4.27
C PHE A 460 -27.23 -30.61 -5.14
N ILE A 461 -28.13 -29.65 -5.33
CA ILE A 461 -27.81 -28.34 -5.89
C ILE A 461 -27.90 -27.27 -4.82
N PHE A 462 -27.30 -26.12 -5.05
CA PHE A 462 -27.26 -25.05 -4.06
C PHE A 462 -27.25 -23.68 -4.72
N SER A 463 -27.69 -22.68 -3.96
CA SER A 463 -27.56 -21.26 -4.31
C SER A 463 -26.78 -20.56 -3.21
N LEU A 464 -25.65 -19.94 -3.54
CA LEU A 464 -24.82 -19.18 -2.59
C LEU A 464 -25.16 -17.69 -2.57
N ARG A 465 -25.58 -17.15 -3.72
CA ARG A 465 -25.79 -15.71 -3.91
C ARG A 465 -26.68 -15.42 -5.12
N ASN A 466 -27.53 -14.42 -5.01
CA ASN A 466 -28.22 -13.76 -6.12
C ASN A 466 -27.49 -12.49 -6.60
N ASP A 467 -28.00 -11.87 -7.66
CA ASP A 467 -27.53 -10.59 -8.21
C ASP A 467 -27.33 -9.50 -7.13
N LYS A 468 -28.28 -9.36 -6.20
CA LYS A 468 -28.24 -8.36 -5.12
C LYS A 468 -27.29 -8.70 -3.98
N GLY A 469 -26.86 -9.95 -3.84
CA GLY A 469 -25.96 -10.38 -2.77
C GLY A 469 -26.63 -10.60 -1.40
N ASP A 470 -27.95 -10.47 -1.31
CA ASP A 470 -28.72 -10.57 -0.07
C ASP A 470 -29.29 -11.98 0.19
N ARG A 471 -29.31 -12.86 -0.82
CA ARG A 471 -29.76 -14.23 -0.65
C ARG A 471 -28.82 -15.02 0.26
N LYS A 472 -29.40 -15.66 1.28
CA LYS A 472 -28.69 -16.59 2.17
C LYS A 472 -28.33 -17.89 1.42
N PRO A 473 -27.15 -18.48 1.66
CA PRO A 473 -26.81 -19.78 1.09
C PRO A 473 -27.83 -20.86 1.45
N ASP A 474 -28.28 -21.61 0.46
CA ASP A 474 -29.28 -22.66 0.64
C ASP A 474 -28.95 -23.91 -0.20
N LYS A 475 -29.40 -25.08 0.30
CA LYS A 475 -29.13 -26.41 -0.26
C LYS A 475 -30.43 -27.11 -0.62
N PHE A 476 -30.45 -27.73 -1.79
CA PHE A 476 -31.60 -28.42 -2.35
C PHE A 476 -31.23 -29.86 -2.68
N THR A 477 -31.74 -30.80 -1.89
CA THR A 477 -31.52 -32.23 -2.14
C THR A 477 -32.41 -32.74 -3.27
N ILE A 478 -31.98 -33.84 -3.89
CA ILE A 478 -32.79 -34.56 -4.87
C ILE A 478 -34.15 -34.96 -4.27
N LYS A 479 -35.22 -34.92 -5.05
CA LYS A 479 -36.55 -35.37 -4.60
C LYS A 479 -36.56 -36.89 -4.41
N GLN A 480 -37.32 -37.34 -3.42
CA GLN A 480 -37.58 -38.77 -3.22
C GLN A 480 -38.20 -39.38 -4.48
N GLY A 481 -37.62 -40.47 -4.98
CA GLY A 481 -38.03 -41.16 -6.22
C GLY A 481 -37.44 -40.57 -7.51
N LYS A 482 -36.65 -39.49 -7.42
CA LYS A 482 -35.93 -38.87 -8.55
C LYS A 482 -34.42 -39.11 -8.53
N GLU A 483 -33.91 -39.92 -7.61
CA GLU A 483 -32.48 -40.24 -7.42
C GLU A 483 -31.86 -40.79 -8.70
N LYS A 484 -32.61 -41.58 -9.48
CA LYS A 484 -32.20 -42.12 -10.79
C LYS A 484 -32.06 -41.07 -11.90
N TYR A 485 -32.45 -39.83 -11.66
CA TYR A 485 -32.36 -38.69 -12.58
C TYR A 485 -31.48 -37.57 -12.02
N ALA A 486 -30.60 -37.87 -11.06
CA ALA A 486 -29.85 -36.86 -10.33
C ALA A 486 -28.89 -36.07 -11.23
N ILE A 487 -28.23 -36.76 -12.14
CA ILE A 487 -27.22 -36.21 -13.07
C ILE A 487 -27.54 -36.79 -14.44
N TYR A 488 -27.28 -36.02 -15.49
CA TYR A 488 -27.34 -36.51 -16.86
C TYR A 488 -25.98 -36.33 -17.52
N TYR A 489 -25.51 -37.39 -18.17
CA TYR A 489 -24.27 -37.40 -18.93
C TYR A 489 -24.57 -37.31 -20.41
N ASP A 490 -23.95 -36.36 -21.09
CA ASP A 490 -23.85 -36.29 -22.54
C ASP A 490 -22.60 -35.48 -22.88
N LEU A 491 -21.71 -36.06 -23.69
CA LEU A 491 -20.46 -35.45 -24.14
C LEU A 491 -20.62 -34.10 -24.87
N ASN A 492 -21.82 -33.81 -25.37
CA ASN A 492 -22.17 -32.57 -26.06
C ASN A 492 -22.69 -31.47 -25.11
N TYR A 493 -22.77 -31.74 -23.82
CA TYR A 493 -23.26 -30.80 -22.82
C TYR A 493 -22.25 -30.61 -21.69
N GLY A 494 -22.36 -29.48 -21.00
CA GLY A 494 -21.64 -29.28 -19.75
C GLY A 494 -22.29 -30.03 -18.59
N PRO A 495 -22.08 -29.60 -17.34
CA PRO A 495 -22.70 -30.24 -16.20
C PRO A 495 -24.22 -30.12 -16.24
N ILE A 496 -24.90 -31.25 -16.00
CA ILE A 496 -26.35 -31.34 -15.87
C ILE A 496 -26.70 -32.00 -14.54
N PHE A 497 -27.48 -31.29 -13.72
CA PHE A 497 -28.08 -31.82 -12.50
C PHE A 497 -29.60 -31.90 -12.72
N GLY A 498 -30.08 -33.11 -13.00
CA GLY A 498 -31.48 -33.36 -13.35
C GLY A 498 -31.93 -32.49 -14.52
N CYS A 499 -32.99 -31.72 -14.33
CA CYS A 499 -33.39 -30.68 -15.28
C CYS A 499 -33.23 -29.27 -14.69
N ASP A 500 -32.62 -29.16 -13.52
CA ASP A 500 -32.61 -27.95 -12.70
C ASP A 500 -31.39 -27.07 -12.99
N ILE A 501 -30.26 -27.67 -13.36
CA ILE A 501 -29.08 -26.98 -13.89
C ILE A 501 -28.62 -27.70 -15.14
N HIS A 502 -28.46 -26.96 -16.23
CA HIS A 502 -28.06 -27.52 -17.52
C HIS A 502 -27.22 -26.50 -18.29
N LEU A 503 -26.01 -26.89 -18.71
CA LEU A 503 -25.15 -26.10 -19.60
C LEU A 503 -24.97 -26.78 -20.96
N LYS A 504 -25.06 -26.01 -22.06
CA LYS A 504 -24.85 -26.50 -23.43
C LYS A 504 -23.38 -26.73 -23.79
N SER A 505 -23.10 -27.10 -25.05
CA SER A 505 -21.79 -27.48 -25.57
C SER A 505 -20.67 -26.46 -25.32
N ASP A 506 -20.98 -25.17 -25.29
CA ASP A 506 -20.00 -24.11 -25.01
C ASP A 506 -20.00 -23.70 -23.53
N LEU A 507 -20.46 -24.57 -22.63
CA LEU A 507 -20.77 -24.26 -21.22
C LEU A 507 -21.75 -23.09 -21.07
N GLN A 508 -22.50 -22.76 -22.13
CA GLN A 508 -23.49 -21.70 -22.22
C GLN A 508 -24.28 -21.81 -23.56
N PRO A 509 -25.44 -21.14 -23.70
CA PRO A 509 -26.23 -20.59 -22.61
C PRO A 509 -26.69 -21.69 -21.66
N GLY A 510 -26.95 -21.31 -20.42
CA GLY A 510 -27.53 -22.22 -19.46
C GLY A 510 -29.05 -22.27 -19.50
N TRP A 511 -29.59 -23.37 -18.99
CA TRP A 511 -31.01 -23.62 -18.76
C TRP A 511 -31.23 -24.08 -17.33
N SER A 512 -32.31 -23.64 -16.70
CA SER A 512 -32.72 -24.02 -15.35
C SER A 512 -34.23 -24.23 -15.30
N ASN A 513 -34.66 -25.47 -15.08
CA ASN A 513 -36.04 -25.80 -14.74
C ASN A 513 -36.14 -26.17 -13.25
N PHE A 514 -35.72 -25.25 -12.39
CA PHE A 514 -35.56 -25.49 -10.96
C PHE A 514 -36.88 -25.90 -10.28
N GLY A 515 -36.81 -26.96 -9.49
CA GLY A 515 -37.94 -27.65 -8.90
C GLY A 515 -38.45 -28.84 -9.69
N GLN A 516 -37.76 -29.29 -10.75
CA GLN A 516 -38.15 -30.50 -11.49
C GLN A 516 -37.63 -31.76 -10.79
N SER A 517 -36.31 -31.90 -10.65
CA SER A 517 -35.65 -33.06 -10.03
C SER A 517 -35.22 -32.80 -8.58
N TYR A 518 -34.84 -31.56 -8.26
CA TYR A 518 -34.43 -31.16 -6.90
C TYR A 518 -35.55 -30.43 -6.15
N ASN A 519 -35.50 -30.45 -4.81
CA ASN A 519 -36.49 -29.78 -3.97
C ASN A 519 -36.42 -28.25 -4.12
N LEU A 520 -37.58 -27.59 -4.09
CA LEU A 520 -37.65 -26.13 -4.09
C LEU A 520 -37.47 -25.57 -2.67
N PRO A 521 -37.06 -24.28 -2.53
CA PRO A 521 -37.17 -23.56 -1.28
C PRO A 521 -38.61 -23.53 -0.77
N ASN A 522 -38.78 -23.47 0.55
CA ASN A 522 -40.10 -23.36 1.18
C ASN A 522 -40.86 -22.13 0.64
N GLY A 523 -42.09 -22.35 0.18
CA GLY A 523 -42.97 -21.29 -0.34
C GLY A 523 -42.85 -21.04 -1.84
N ILE A 524 -41.88 -21.64 -2.55
CA ILE A 524 -41.76 -21.51 -4.00
C ILE A 524 -42.48 -22.66 -4.69
N THR A 525 -43.31 -22.34 -5.66
CA THR A 525 -44.05 -23.31 -6.48
C THR A 525 -43.32 -23.58 -7.79
N TYR A 526 -43.29 -24.85 -8.22
CA TYR A 526 -42.73 -25.27 -9.50
C TYR A 526 -43.44 -24.60 -10.69
N ASN A 527 -42.71 -24.42 -11.80
CA ASN A 527 -43.21 -23.83 -13.04
C ASN A 527 -43.76 -22.39 -12.88
N THR A 528 -43.10 -21.61 -12.04
CA THR A 528 -43.38 -20.18 -11.83
C THR A 528 -42.16 -19.35 -12.22
N ASN A 529 -42.35 -18.05 -12.50
CA ASN A 529 -41.23 -17.14 -12.75
C ASN A 529 -40.23 -17.11 -11.58
N GLU A 530 -40.72 -17.24 -10.34
CA GLU A 530 -39.89 -17.25 -9.14
C GLU A 530 -38.97 -18.48 -9.09
N SER A 531 -39.51 -19.70 -9.27
CA SER A 531 -38.69 -20.93 -9.34
C SER A 531 -37.70 -20.88 -10.49
N GLN A 532 -38.17 -20.47 -11.67
CA GLN A 532 -37.39 -20.44 -12.90
C GLN A 532 -36.24 -19.43 -12.89
N SER A 533 -36.42 -18.27 -12.25
CA SER A 533 -35.37 -17.26 -12.11
C SER A 533 -34.51 -17.45 -10.86
N TYR A 534 -34.85 -18.40 -9.98
CA TYR A 534 -34.22 -18.51 -8.67
C TYR A 534 -32.70 -18.67 -8.77
N LEU A 535 -32.20 -19.71 -9.46
CA LEU A 535 -30.76 -20.02 -9.46
C LEU A 535 -29.92 -19.03 -10.25
N ALA A 536 -30.34 -18.70 -11.47
CA ALA A 536 -29.51 -18.00 -12.46
C ALA A 536 -30.09 -16.66 -12.96
N GLY A 537 -31.23 -16.22 -12.41
CA GLY A 537 -31.95 -15.01 -12.83
C GLY A 537 -32.94 -15.24 -13.98
N SER A 538 -32.87 -16.36 -14.70
CA SER A 538 -33.82 -16.76 -15.75
C SER A 538 -33.86 -18.29 -15.92
N ASN A 539 -34.93 -18.82 -16.54
CA ASN A 539 -35.02 -20.24 -16.90
C ASN A 539 -34.08 -20.65 -18.05
N SER A 540 -33.61 -19.70 -18.86
CA SER A 540 -32.86 -19.97 -20.08
C SER A 540 -32.00 -18.77 -20.46
N SER A 541 -31.02 -18.99 -21.33
CA SER A 541 -30.19 -17.93 -21.92
C SER A 541 -29.30 -17.15 -20.94
N TRP A 542 -29.11 -17.65 -19.71
CA TRP A 542 -28.14 -17.07 -18.79
C TRP A 542 -26.71 -17.46 -19.19
N VAL A 543 -25.77 -16.55 -18.94
CA VAL A 543 -24.39 -16.63 -19.45
C VAL A 543 -23.43 -16.84 -18.29
N VAL A 544 -22.54 -17.81 -18.44
CA VAL A 544 -21.51 -18.11 -17.45
C VAL A 544 -20.41 -17.04 -17.53
N ASP A 545 -20.07 -16.45 -16.38
CA ASP A 545 -18.87 -15.62 -16.20
C ASP A 545 -17.67 -16.50 -15.84
N GLU A 546 -17.86 -17.45 -14.93
CA GLU A 546 -16.86 -18.45 -14.58
C GLU A 546 -17.54 -19.75 -14.12
N LEU A 547 -16.93 -20.90 -14.45
CA LEU A 547 -17.31 -22.21 -13.95
C LEU A 547 -16.06 -22.91 -13.42
N GLU A 548 -16.08 -23.26 -12.15
CA GLU A 548 -15.01 -24.00 -11.50
C GLU A 548 -15.50 -25.39 -11.10
N THR A 549 -14.69 -26.41 -11.38
CA THR A 549 -14.97 -27.79 -10.98
C THR A 549 -13.87 -28.34 -10.09
N TYR A 550 -14.27 -28.90 -8.94
CA TYR A 550 -13.41 -29.43 -7.90
C TYR A 550 -13.69 -30.92 -7.72
N PHE A 551 -12.63 -31.71 -7.68
CA PHE A 551 -12.66 -33.16 -7.44
C PHE A 551 -11.35 -33.60 -6.80
N ILE A 552 -11.28 -34.84 -6.31
CA ILE A 552 -10.07 -35.42 -5.71
C ILE A 552 -9.14 -35.95 -6.82
#